data_AF-A0A7D5UVD9-F1
#
_entry.id   AF-A0A7D5UVD9-F1
#
_cell.length_a   1.000
_cell.length_b   1.000
_cell.length_c   1.000
_cell.angle_alpha   90.00
_cell.angle_beta   90.00
_cell.angle_gamma   90.00
#
_symmetry.space_group_name_H-M   'P 1'
#
loop_
_entity.id
_entity.type
_entity.pdbx_description
1 polymer ?
#
loop_
_entity_poly.entity_id
_entity_poly.type
_entity_poly.pdbx_seq_one_letter_code
_entity_poly.pdbx_strand_id
1 'polypeptide(L)'
;MSSITPPHAPTEAALESLRDELKGNMLPNVHGFFAKYFEGKSWSTVTQNKFQETTSANMVGKLSARVPDLAHLDVLVEWLAEFQTLFFGIDQANLRFRSQQLSNTSSTPKTAIYLETSDVQSAAGSTRVFGEFHLDSALVTADDDDDDILRFCERARHVFKTQSARCFVHGFLVRGAMLELWVFDRSGAYSSGRLDLAQEPDLLVRALAGYTLMTDEEAGFNTLVKRLTPESDSYVTFHQSHTFRLQPELMATADYIVGPGTTCYAASTRTAGEPDTVIKFSWREDQEPTEVRLLKRAHERNAWGVIQLLDHQDLVSVADLRQEMDFPRPFANRILSCVATTPLGRPIRQFASIPELLEALRDLVRALHSLYVKARILHRDVAIKNLIIAPHRSADSPKGVLLDFNFALDLDNVRPVEPMVGSDGFMAIGILSGQRHTYRHDLESLFYVFLWIAIANDGVHDEANDILEDMPKTSRLWKWCSMDFGAVGRDKAADMSPEGFEGILDEFCSDFAPLRGLASELHALLFPVRQGKIFTGTNTDPAAVERLHDGMADAFNRSALAFQG
;
A
#
# COMPACT_ATOMS: atom_id res chain seq x y z
N MET A 1 -3.00 14.48 -31.17
CA MET A 1 -1.83 13.60 -30.93
C MET A 1 -1.07 14.18 -29.75
N SER A 2 -1.41 13.75 -28.52
CA SER A 2 -0.62 14.07 -27.34
C SER A 2 0.52 13.06 -27.30
N SER A 3 1.77 13.51 -27.45
CA SER A 3 2.94 12.66 -27.34
C SER A 3 3.15 12.32 -25.86
N ILE A 4 2.61 11.19 -25.43
CA ILE A 4 2.97 10.61 -24.14
C ILE A 4 4.40 10.08 -24.32
N THR A 5 5.35 10.68 -23.60
CA THR A 5 6.73 10.22 -23.49
C THR A 5 6.72 8.73 -23.13
N PRO A 6 7.49 7.87 -23.81
CA PRO A 6 7.55 6.45 -23.43
C PRO A 6 8.00 6.36 -21.96
N PRO A 7 7.43 5.43 -21.17
CA PRO A 7 7.91 5.20 -19.81
C PRO A 7 9.42 4.93 -19.90
N HIS A 8 10.20 5.68 -19.12
CA HIS A 8 11.64 5.46 -19.02
C HIS A 8 11.88 3.99 -18.67
N ALA A 9 12.86 3.35 -19.31
CA ALA A 9 13.26 1.99 -18.94
C ALA A 9 13.53 1.94 -17.42
N PRO A 10 13.06 0.89 -16.72
CA PRO A 10 13.23 0.80 -15.27
C PRO A 10 14.71 0.90 -14.91
N THR A 11 15.01 1.63 -13.84
CA THR A 11 16.38 1.76 -13.33
C THR A 11 16.84 0.43 -12.75
N GLU A 12 18.16 0.20 -12.73
CA GLU A 12 18.75 -1.02 -12.15
C GLU A 12 18.32 -1.23 -10.69
N ALA A 13 18.24 -0.14 -9.92
CA ALA A 13 17.75 -0.18 -8.54
C ALA A 13 16.29 -0.63 -8.43
N ALA A 14 15.43 -0.24 -9.38
CA ALA A 14 14.04 -0.68 -9.42
C ALA A 14 13.92 -2.17 -9.76
N LEU A 15 14.77 -2.66 -10.67
CA LEU A 15 14.83 -4.09 -11.00
C LEU A 15 15.34 -4.93 -9.83
N GLU A 16 16.37 -4.47 -9.11
CA GLU A 16 16.86 -5.17 -7.92
C GLU A 16 15.82 -5.19 -6.80
N SER A 17 15.13 -4.07 -6.56
CA SER A 17 14.00 -4.02 -5.61
C SER A 17 12.90 -5.03 -5.97
N LEU A 18 12.55 -5.13 -7.25
CA LEU A 18 11.53 -6.07 -7.72
C LEU A 18 12.00 -7.52 -7.63
N ARG A 19 13.30 -7.77 -7.89
CA ARG A 19 13.93 -9.09 -7.73
C ARG A 19 13.83 -9.58 -6.29
N ASP A 20 14.15 -8.73 -5.33
CA ASP A 20 14.03 -9.04 -3.91
C ASP A 20 12.57 -9.26 -3.48
N GLU A 21 11.66 -8.45 -4.00
CA GLU A 21 10.22 -8.53 -3.72
C GLU A 21 9.61 -9.87 -4.19
N LEU A 22 9.98 -10.33 -5.39
CA LEU A 22 9.48 -11.56 -6.01
C LEU A 22 10.26 -12.80 -5.59
N LYS A 23 11.35 -12.64 -4.84
CA LYS A 23 12.22 -13.74 -4.41
C LYS A 23 11.44 -14.78 -3.62
N GLY A 24 11.36 -15.99 -4.16
CA GLY A 24 10.59 -17.09 -3.55
C GLY A 24 9.07 -17.03 -3.81
N ASN A 25 8.57 -15.97 -4.45
CA ASN A 25 7.15 -15.74 -4.72
C ASN A 25 6.76 -15.94 -6.19
N MET A 26 7.71 -16.29 -7.07
CA MET A 26 7.41 -16.75 -8.43
C MET A 26 7.24 -18.28 -8.47
N LEU A 27 6.13 -18.76 -9.02
CA LEU A 27 5.74 -20.18 -9.05
C LEU A 27 5.44 -20.58 -10.50
N PRO A 28 6.46 -20.95 -11.30
CA PRO A 28 6.23 -21.35 -12.68
C PRO A 28 5.64 -22.76 -12.77
N ASN A 29 5.01 -23.08 -13.91
CA ASN A 29 4.49 -24.43 -14.23
C ASN A 29 3.44 -24.95 -13.22
N VAL A 30 2.45 -24.12 -12.88
CA VAL A 30 1.35 -24.52 -11.98
C VAL A 30 0.35 -25.40 -12.72
N HIS A 31 0.16 -26.61 -12.22
CA HIS A 31 -0.81 -27.55 -12.79
C HIS A 31 -2.25 -27.11 -12.48
N GLY A 32 -3.16 -27.30 -13.43
CA GLY A 32 -4.54 -26.81 -13.34
C GLY A 32 -4.76 -25.37 -13.80
N PHE A 33 -3.70 -24.63 -14.19
CA PHE A 33 -3.82 -23.22 -14.62
C PHE A 33 -4.83 -23.01 -15.75
N PHE A 34 -4.74 -23.82 -16.82
CA PHE A 34 -5.63 -23.65 -17.98
C PHE A 34 -7.07 -24.01 -17.62
N ALA A 35 -7.27 -25.08 -16.85
CA ALA A 35 -8.58 -25.47 -16.34
C ALA A 35 -9.22 -24.35 -15.49
N LYS A 36 -8.43 -23.72 -14.62
CA LYS A 36 -8.86 -22.63 -13.73
C LYS A 36 -9.37 -21.40 -14.49
N TYR A 37 -8.63 -20.97 -15.52
CA TYR A 37 -8.86 -19.66 -16.14
C TYR A 37 -9.56 -19.74 -17.50
N PHE A 38 -9.45 -20.85 -18.23
CA PHE A 38 -9.89 -20.93 -19.63
C PHE A 38 -10.90 -22.05 -19.92
N GLU A 39 -11.13 -22.99 -18.99
CA GLU A 39 -12.08 -24.09 -19.17
C GLU A 39 -13.27 -23.98 -18.21
N GLY A 40 -14.38 -24.63 -18.57
CA GLY A 40 -15.58 -24.67 -17.74
C GLY A 40 -16.26 -23.31 -17.52
N LYS A 41 -15.88 -22.28 -18.26
CA LYS A 41 -16.45 -20.93 -18.17
C LYS A 41 -17.69 -20.82 -19.06
N SER A 42 -18.62 -19.94 -18.68
CA SER A 42 -19.79 -19.64 -19.51
C SER A 42 -19.37 -19.15 -20.91
N TRP A 43 -18.34 -18.31 -20.97
CA TRP A 43 -17.79 -17.80 -22.22
C TRP A 43 -16.95 -18.84 -22.98
N SER A 44 -16.32 -19.82 -22.33
CA SER A 44 -15.48 -20.80 -23.04
C SER A 44 -16.30 -21.65 -24.02
N THR A 45 -17.55 -21.95 -23.70
CA THR A 45 -18.49 -22.63 -24.61
C THR A 45 -18.88 -21.74 -25.80
N VAL A 46 -19.09 -20.45 -25.56
CA VAL A 46 -19.40 -19.47 -26.62
C VAL A 46 -18.22 -19.36 -27.59
N THR A 47 -17.00 -19.26 -27.05
CA THR A 47 -15.76 -19.26 -27.83
C THR A 47 -15.64 -20.55 -28.64
N GLN A 48 -15.82 -21.72 -28.03
CA GLN A 48 -15.71 -22.99 -28.76
C GLN A 48 -16.72 -23.12 -29.90
N ASN A 49 -17.98 -22.72 -29.67
CA ASN A 49 -18.99 -22.71 -30.74
C ASN A 49 -18.61 -21.75 -31.87
N LYS A 50 -18.07 -20.57 -31.54
CA LYS A 50 -17.58 -19.61 -32.52
C LYS A 50 -16.39 -20.15 -33.31
N PHE A 51 -15.50 -20.92 -32.68
CA PHE A 51 -14.38 -21.58 -33.36
C PHE A 51 -14.84 -22.71 -34.30
N GLN A 52 -16.02 -23.30 -34.06
CA GLN A 52 -16.61 -24.35 -34.90
C GLN A 52 -17.47 -23.82 -36.04
N GLU A 53 -17.93 -22.56 -35.97
CA GLU A 53 -18.67 -21.91 -37.04
C GLU A 53 -17.78 -21.71 -38.28
N THR A 54 -18.20 -22.23 -39.45
CA THR A 54 -17.37 -22.37 -40.65
C THR A 54 -16.59 -21.10 -41.05
N THR A 55 -17.24 -19.92 -41.00
CA THR A 55 -16.61 -18.64 -41.37
C THR A 55 -15.55 -18.22 -40.36
N SER A 56 -15.88 -18.32 -39.07
CA SER A 56 -15.02 -17.98 -37.94
C SER A 56 -13.86 -18.98 -37.82
N ALA A 57 -14.10 -20.27 -38.06
CA ALA A 57 -13.09 -21.34 -38.06
C ALA A 57 -11.99 -21.10 -39.11
N ASN A 58 -12.36 -20.64 -40.30
CA ASN A 58 -11.40 -20.29 -41.36
C ASN A 58 -10.54 -19.08 -40.94
N MET A 59 -11.13 -18.06 -40.32
CA MET A 59 -10.38 -16.92 -39.78
C MET A 59 -9.45 -17.33 -38.63
N VAL A 60 -9.91 -18.17 -37.69
CA VAL A 60 -9.06 -18.72 -36.62
C VAL A 60 -7.89 -19.50 -37.21
N GLY A 61 -8.13 -20.35 -38.23
CA GLY A 61 -7.06 -21.08 -38.90
C GLY A 61 -6.03 -20.16 -39.54
N LYS A 62 -6.47 -19.06 -40.18
CA LYS A 62 -5.57 -18.04 -40.75
C LYS A 62 -4.76 -17.31 -39.68
N LEU A 63 -5.40 -16.90 -38.59
CA LEU A 63 -4.71 -16.24 -37.47
C LEU A 63 -3.67 -17.17 -36.84
N SER A 64 -4.05 -18.42 -36.59
CA SER A 64 -3.19 -19.45 -35.97
C SER A 64 -1.96 -19.76 -36.82
N ALA A 65 -2.13 -19.86 -38.15
CA ALA A 65 -1.02 -20.13 -39.07
C ALA A 65 0.04 -19.02 -39.12
N ARG A 66 -0.34 -17.78 -38.79
CA ARG A 66 0.54 -16.59 -38.80
C ARG A 66 1.22 -16.33 -37.46
N VAL A 67 0.89 -17.06 -36.39
CA VAL A 67 1.46 -16.87 -35.06
C VAL A 67 3.00 -16.92 -35.05
N PRO A 68 3.66 -17.85 -35.77
CA PRO A 68 5.12 -17.87 -35.86
C PRO A 68 5.73 -16.61 -36.51
N ASP A 69 4.95 -15.87 -37.30
CA ASP A 69 5.39 -14.69 -38.06
C ASP A 69 5.13 -13.36 -37.32
N LEU A 70 4.55 -13.39 -36.11
CA LEU A 70 4.20 -12.18 -35.30
C LEU A 70 5.40 -11.40 -34.75
N ALA A 71 6.59 -11.82 -35.15
CA ALA A 71 7.87 -11.22 -34.85
C ALA A 71 7.94 -9.70 -35.21
N HIS A 72 7.26 -9.29 -36.28
CA HIS A 72 7.28 -7.89 -36.73
C HIS A 72 6.10 -7.08 -36.17
N LEU A 73 6.37 -5.87 -35.65
CA LEU A 73 5.34 -4.99 -35.06
C LEU A 73 4.17 -4.74 -36.02
N ASP A 74 4.45 -4.47 -37.31
CA ASP A 74 3.41 -4.21 -38.30
C ASP A 74 2.51 -5.44 -38.52
N VAL A 75 3.11 -6.64 -38.57
CA VAL A 75 2.39 -7.91 -38.70
C VAL A 75 1.56 -8.20 -37.46
N LEU A 76 2.10 -7.92 -36.26
CA LEU A 76 1.38 -8.06 -35.00
C LEU A 76 0.19 -7.10 -34.91
N VAL A 77 0.36 -5.84 -35.32
CA VAL A 77 -0.71 -4.84 -35.34
C VAL A 77 -1.81 -5.25 -36.30
N GLU A 78 -1.47 -5.68 -37.52
CA GLU A 78 -2.44 -6.21 -38.49
C GLU A 78 -3.17 -7.44 -37.95
N TRP A 79 -2.42 -8.37 -37.34
CA TRP A 79 -2.98 -9.59 -36.76
C TRP A 79 -3.95 -9.28 -35.60
N LEU A 80 -3.60 -8.34 -34.72
CA LEU A 80 -4.48 -7.89 -33.64
C LEU A 80 -5.74 -7.22 -34.21
N ALA A 81 -5.62 -6.43 -35.27
CA ALA A 81 -6.77 -5.82 -35.93
C ALA A 81 -7.71 -6.88 -36.51
N GLU A 82 -7.17 -7.89 -37.22
CA GLU A 82 -7.95 -9.03 -37.72
C GLU A 82 -8.62 -9.82 -36.58
N PHE A 83 -7.89 -10.08 -35.50
CA PHE A 83 -8.43 -10.71 -34.29
C PHE A 83 -9.61 -9.90 -33.73
N GLN A 84 -9.47 -8.58 -33.62
CA GLN A 84 -10.54 -7.69 -33.14
C GLN A 84 -11.78 -7.77 -34.03
N THR A 85 -11.64 -7.79 -35.37
CA THR A 85 -12.80 -7.95 -36.26
C THR A 85 -13.57 -9.24 -36.04
N LEU A 86 -12.87 -10.30 -35.61
CA LEU A 86 -13.48 -11.59 -35.34
C LEU A 86 -14.18 -11.61 -33.98
N PHE A 87 -13.53 -11.08 -32.92
CA PHE A 87 -13.99 -11.28 -31.54
C PHE A 87 -14.74 -10.09 -30.93
N PHE A 88 -14.57 -8.87 -31.44
CA PHE A 88 -15.15 -7.68 -30.82
C PHE A 88 -16.54 -7.43 -31.42
N GLY A 89 -17.56 -7.99 -30.77
CA GLY A 89 -18.97 -7.70 -31.06
C GLY A 89 -19.48 -6.46 -30.32
N ILE A 90 -20.80 -6.22 -30.35
CA ILE A 90 -21.46 -5.09 -29.66
C ILE A 90 -21.13 -5.08 -28.16
N ASP A 91 -21.09 -6.26 -27.51
CA ASP A 91 -20.81 -6.41 -26.08
C ASP A 91 -19.33 -6.14 -25.69
N GLN A 92 -18.46 -6.01 -26.68
CA GLN A 92 -17.00 -5.80 -26.53
C GLN A 92 -16.57 -4.43 -27.08
N ALA A 93 -17.53 -3.55 -27.40
CA ALA A 93 -17.29 -2.27 -28.05
C ALA A 93 -16.33 -1.36 -27.26
N ASN A 94 -16.20 -1.58 -25.96
CA ASN A 94 -15.33 -0.79 -25.08
C ASN A 94 -13.94 -1.42 -24.88
N LEU A 95 -13.58 -2.51 -25.56
CA LEU A 95 -12.22 -3.05 -25.49
C LEU A 95 -11.38 -2.60 -26.68
N ARG A 96 -10.06 -2.52 -26.49
CA ARG A 96 -9.08 -2.36 -27.57
C ARG A 96 -7.74 -3.00 -27.22
N PHE A 97 -7.01 -3.43 -28.23
CA PHE A 97 -5.59 -3.74 -28.08
C PHE A 97 -4.74 -2.50 -28.37
N ARG A 98 -3.75 -2.26 -27.51
CA ARG A 98 -2.67 -1.31 -27.74
C ARG A 98 -1.36 -2.07 -27.78
N SER A 99 -0.56 -1.86 -28.82
CA SER A 99 0.82 -2.35 -28.88
C SER A 99 1.80 -1.21 -28.71
N GLN A 100 2.98 -1.52 -28.15
CA GLN A 100 4.06 -0.57 -27.97
C GLN A 100 5.41 -1.27 -28.12
N GLN A 101 6.25 -0.76 -29.01
CA GLN A 101 7.62 -1.25 -29.15
C GLN A 101 8.43 -0.85 -27.91
N LEU A 102 9.18 -1.80 -27.38
CA LEU A 102 10.00 -1.61 -26.20
C LEU A 102 11.42 -1.26 -26.64
N SER A 103 11.88 -0.08 -26.24
CA SER A 103 13.27 0.34 -26.44
C SER A 103 14.16 -0.38 -25.43
N ASN A 104 14.89 -1.42 -25.84
CA ASN A 104 15.89 -2.07 -24.99
C ASN A 104 17.30 -2.00 -25.58
N THR A 105 18.26 -2.13 -24.67
CA THR A 105 19.71 -2.31 -24.87
C THR A 105 20.09 -3.70 -25.44
N SER A 106 19.14 -4.64 -25.50
CA SER A 106 19.32 -5.97 -26.11
C SER A 106 19.18 -5.89 -27.64
N SER A 107 19.94 -6.72 -28.37
CA SER A 107 19.95 -6.73 -29.85
C SER A 107 18.64 -7.16 -30.52
N THR A 108 17.63 -7.60 -29.75
CA THR A 108 16.36 -8.14 -30.27
C THR A 108 15.16 -7.24 -29.95
N PRO A 109 14.28 -6.98 -30.94
CA PRO A 109 13.07 -6.17 -30.74
C PRO A 109 12.02 -6.91 -29.90
N LYS A 110 11.37 -6.16 -29.02
CA LYS A 110 10.32 -6.64 -28.11
C LYS A 110 9.10 -5.71 -28.21
N THR A 111 7.90 -6.29 -28.11
CA THR A 111 6.64 -5.53 -28.18
C THR A 111 5.75 -5.85 -27.00
N ALA A 112 5.33 -4.83 -26.26
CA ALA A 112 4.29 -4.97 -25.25
C ALA A 112 2.90 -4.82 -25.88
N ILE A 113 1.93 -5.57 -25.36
CA ILE A 113 0.52 -5.55 -25.74
C ILE A 113 -0.31 -5.31 -24.48
N TYR A 114 -1.32 -4.47 -24.60
CA TYR A 114 -2.28 -4.19 -23.55
C TYR A 114 -3.68 -4.39 -24.10
N LEU A 115 -4.48 -5.24 -23.45
CA LEU A 115 -5.92 -5.26 -23.63
C LEU A 115 -6.50 -4.21 -22.67
N GLU A 116 -7.06 -3.14 -23.22
CA GLU A 116 -7.53 -1.98 -22.47
C GLU A 116 -9.05 -1.83 -22.56
N THR A 117 -9.67 -1.29 -21.51
CA THR A 117 -11.02 -0.70 -21.59
C THR A 117 -10.93 0.76 -22.06
N SER A 118 -11.72 1.16 -23.05
CA SER A 118 -11.73 2.51 -23.65
C SER A 118 -12.30 3.60 -22.74
N ASP A 119 -12.85 3.21 -21.59
CA ASP A 119 -13.57 4.06 -20.64
C ASP A 119 -12.65 4.88 -19.70
N VAL A 120 -11.32 4.77 -19.85
CA VAL A 120 -10.34 5.49 -19.02
C VAL A 120 -9.47 6.39 -19.91
N GLN A 121 -9.61 7.71 -19.75
CA GLN A 121 -8.88 8.72 -20.55
C GLN A 121 -7.35 8.72 -20.33
N SER A 122 -6.80 7.93 -19.41
CA SER A 122 -5.36 7.69 -19.27
C SER A 122 -5.01 6.24 -19.62
N ALA A 123 -4.06 6.05 -20.53
CA ALA A 123 -3.60 4.73 -21.00
C ALA A 123 -3.01 3.83 -19.89
N ALA A 124 -2.76 4.39 -18.70
CA ALA A 124 -2.18 3.68 -17.57
C ALA A 124 -3.25 3.00 -16.68
N GLY A 125 -4.52 3.43 -16.70
CA GLY A 125 -5.57 2.94 -15.81
C GLY A 125 -6.56 1.92 -16.42
N SER A 126 -6.45 1.62 -17.72
CA SER A 126 -7.42 0.80 -18.47
C SER A 126 -7.03 -0.66 -18.67
N THR A 127 -5.83 -1.08 -18.24
CA THR A 127 -5.31 -2.42 -18.56
C THR A 127 -6.16 -3.52 -17.90
N ARG A 128 -6.75 -4.40 -18.72
CA ARG A 128 -7.33 -5.68 -18.26
C ARG A 128 -6.27 -6.76 -18.18
N VAL A 129 -5.47 -6.87 -19.23
CA VAL A 129 -4.44 -7.90 -19.42
C VAL A 129 -3.27 -7.26 -20.16
N PHE A 130 -2.05 -7.63 -19.81
CA PHE A 130 -0.87 -7.22 -20.56
C PHE A 130 -0.14 -8.45 -21.13
N GLY A 131 0.70 -8.26 -22.12
CA GLY A 131 1.56 -9.31 -22.62
C GLY A 131 2.74 -8.78 -23.41
N GLU A 132 3.65 -9.68 -23.76
CA GLU A 132 4.87 -9.35 -24.48
C GLU A 132 5.19 -10.39 -25.57
N PHE A 133 5.68 -9.89 -26.71
CA PHE A 133 6.24 -10.68 -27.79
C PHE A 133 7.73 -10.40 -27.92
N HIS A 134 8.53 -11.46 -27.82
CA HIS A 134 9.99 -11.44 -27.96
C HIS A 134 10.38 -12.20 -29.22
N LEU A 135 11.22 -11.57 -30.05
CA LEU A 135 11.62 -12.10 -31.37
C LEU A 135 12.45 -13.39 -31.32
N ASP A 136 13.12 -13.65 -30.20
CA ASP A 136 14.24 -14.59 -30.18
C ASP A 136 13.81 -16.06 -29.96
N SER A 137 14.51 -16.95 -30.66
CA SER A 137 14.54 -18.41 -30.43
C SER A 137 15.89 -18.88 -29.87
N ALA A 138 16.89 -17.98 -29.78
CA ALA A 138 18.22 -18.30 -29.31
C ALA A 138 18.26 -18.54 -27.80
N LEU A 139 19.25 -19.34 -27.38
CA LEU A 139 19.59 -19.58 -25.98
C LEU A 139 20.01 -18.26 -25.34
N VAL A 140 19.04 -17.56 -24.77
CA VAL A 140 19.25 -16.44 -23.85
C VAL A 140 20.12 -16.96 -22.70
N THR A 141 21.13 -16.20 -22.28
CA THR A 141 21.90 -16.58 -21.09
C THR A 141 20.96 -16.59 -19.88
N ALA A 142 21.24 -17.40 -18.85
CA ALA A 142 20.36 -17.47 -17.68
C ALA A 142 20.15 -16.08 -17.05
N ASP A 143 21.18 -15.23 -17.08
CA ASP A 143 21.14 -13.87 -16.53
C ASP A 143 20.25 -12.92 -17.37
N ASP A 144 20.31 -13.01 -18.72
CA ASP A 144 19.46 -12.20 -19.61
C ASP A 144 17.97 -12.62 -19.54
N ASP A 145 17.68 -13.91 -19.30
CA ASP A 145 16.30 -14.42 -19.18
C ASP A 145 15.63 -13.91 -17.89
N ASP A 146 16.39 -13.85 -16.79
CA ASP A 146 15.95 -13.32 -15.51
C ASP A 146 15.64 -11.82 -15.59
N ASP A 147 16.48 -11.02 -16.25
CA ASP A 147 16.24 -9.58 -16.44
C ASP A 147 15.02 -9.29 -17.31
N ASP A 148 14.77 -10.11 -18.33
CA ASP A 148 13.60 -9.98 -19.18
C ASP A 148 12.30 -10.33 -18.45
N ILE A 149 12.31 -11.38 -17.61
CA ILE A 149 11.18 -11.72 -16.75
C ILE A 149 10.93 -10.60 -15.73
N LEU A 150 11.97 -9.99 -15.16
CA LEU A 150 11.81 -8.88 -14.22
C LEU A 150 11.19 -7.66 -14.90
N ARG A 151 11.58 -7.32 -16.13
CA ARG A 151 10.92 -6.25 -16.90
C ARG A 151 9.46 -6.59 -17.19
N PHE A 152 9.14 -7.84 -17.51
CA PHE A 152 7.74 -8.29 -17.64
C PHE A 152 6.96 -8.12 -16.34
N CYS A 153 7.56 -8.47 -15.19
CA CYS A 153 6.96 -8.27 -13.87
C CYS A 153 6.78 -6.78 -13.50
N GLU A 154 7.67 -5.89 -13.95
CA GLU A 154 7.57 -4.44 -13.70
C GLU A 154 6.27 -3.85 -14.27
N ARG A 155 5.76 -4.42 -15.37
CA ARG A 155 4.44 -4.02 -15.90
C ARG A 155 3.30 -4.43 -15.00
N ALA A 156 3.37 -5.60 -14.37
CA ALA A 156 2.38 -5.99 -13.36
C ALA A 156 2.41 -5.00 -12.18
N ARG A 157 3.59 -4.60 -11.71
CA ARG A 157 3.76 -3.56 -10.68
C ARG A 157 3.13 -2.24 -11.12
N HIS A 158 3.34 -1.82 -12.36
CA HIS A 158 2.71 -0.61 -12.91
C HIS A 158 1.18 -0.71 -12.91
N VAL A 159 0.61 -1.85 -13.33
CA VAL A 159 -0.84 -2.08 -13.29
C VAL A 159 -1.36 -2.02 -11.86
N PHE A 160 -0.69 -2.65 -10.89
CA PHE A 160 -1.07 -2.55 -9.49
C PHE A 160 -0.96 -1.12 -8.95
N LYS A 161 -0.04 -0.29 -9.44
CA LYS A 161 0.08 1.11 -9.02
C LYS A 161 -1.09 1.95 -9.54
N THR A 162 -1.48 1.75 -10.79
CA THR A 162 -2.53 2.55 -11.47
C THR A 162 -3.94 2.03 -11.21
N GLN A 163 -4.07 0.74 -10.91
CA GLN A 163 -5.29 0.05 -10.50
C GLN A 163 -5.09 -0.54 -9.10
N SER A 164 -4.83 0.33 -8.12
CA SER A 164 -4.44 -0.01 -6.75
C SER A 164 -5.33 -1.02 -6.02
N ALA A 165 -6.64 -0.96 -6.26
CA ALA A 165 -7.61 -1.90 -5.70
C ALA A 165 -7.67 -3.28 -6.41
N ARG A 166 -6.89 -3.53 -7.47
CA ARG A 166 -6.91 -4.78 -8.26
C ARG A 166 -6.59 -6.01 -7.39
N CYS A 167 -7.32 -7.10 -7.59
CA CYS A 167 -7.10 -8.34 -6.87
C CYS A 167 -5.92 -9.14 -7.45
N PHE A 168 -5.93 -9.29 -8.78
CA PHE A 168 -4.87 -9.91 -9.56
C PHE A 168 -4.90 -9.39 -11.00
N VAL A 169 -3.81 -9.60 -11.74
CA VAL A 169 -3.72 -9.23 -13.17
C VAL A 169 -3.17 -10.40 -13.98
N HIS A 170 -3.76 -10.63 -15.15
CA HIS A 170 -3.27 -11.59 -16.13
C HIS A 170 -2.15 -10.98 -16.98
N GLY A 171 -1.16 -11.82 -17.27
CA GLY A 171 -0.04 -11.55 -18.16
C GLY A 171 0.11 -12.68 -19.18
N PHE A 172 0.77 -12.43 -20.31
CA PHE A 172 1.25 -13.51 -21.17
C PHE A 172 2.56 -13.13 -21.86
N LEU A 173 3.38 -14.13 -22.15
CA LEU A 173 4.69 -13.96 -22.76
C LEU A 173 4.82 -14.92 -23.94
N VAL A 174 5.17 -14.38 -25.11
CA VAL A 174 5.44 -15.17 -26.32
C VAL A 174 6.90 -15.00 -26.68
N ARG A 175 7.66 -16.10 -26.66
CA ARG A 175 9.09 -16.17 -26.99
C ARG A 175 9.30 -17.22 -28.08
N GLY A 176 9.54 -16.77 -29.31
CA GLY A 176 9.53 -17.66 -30.47
C GLY A 176 8.20 -18.41 -30.59
N ALA A 177 8.22 -19.74 -30.56
CA ALA A 177 7.03 -20.59 -30.60
C ALA A 177 6.46 -20.93 -29.21
N MET A 178 7.02 -20.39 -28.13
CA MET A 178 6.56 -20.69 -26.77
C MET A 178 5.64 -19.60 -26.24
N LEU A 179 4.45 -20.00 -25.81
CA LEU A 179 3.51 -19.18 -25.03
C LEU A 179 3.62 -19.55 -23.56
N GLU A 180 3.67 -18.55 -22.69
CA GLU A 180 3.54 -18.73 -21.25
C GLU A 180 2.51 -17.73 -20.70
N LEU A 181 1.48 -18.23 -20.02
CA LEU A 181 0.43 -17.43 -19.41
C LEU A 181 0.77 -17.21 -17.94
N TRP A 182 0.52 -16.01 -17.43
CA TRP A 182 0.91 -15.57 -16.09
C TRP A 182 -0.26 -14.94 -15.34
N VAL A 183 -0.27 -15.10 -14.03
CA VAL A 183 -1.11 -14.32 -13.12
C VAL A 183 -0.25 -13.74 -12.01
N PHE A 184 -0.49 -12.48 -11.70
CA PHE A 184 0.15 -11.74 -10.61
C PHE A 184 -0.90 -11.36 -9.57
N ASP A 185 -0.67 -11.71 -8.31
CA ASP A 185 -1.48 -11.31 -7.16
C ASP A 185 -0.58 -10.78 -6.03
N ARG A 186 -1.15 -10.43 -4.88
CA ARG A 186 -0.39 -9.87 -3.75
C ARG A 186 0.48 -10.88 -2.98
N SER A 187 0.52 -12.12 -3.44
CA SER A 187 1.42 -13.18 -2.97
C SER A 187 2.43 -13.63 -4.04
N GLY A 188 2.54 -12.89 -5.15
CA GLY A 188 3.56 -13.09 -6.18
C GLY A 188 2.99 -13.42 -7.55
N ALA A 189 3.76 -14.18 -8.32
CA ALA A 189 3.47 -14.50 -9.70
C ALA A 189 3.43 -16.01 -9.90
N TYR A 190 2.58 -16.51 -10.80
CA TYR A 190 2.56 -17.90 -11.19
C TYR A 190 2.19 -18.08 -12.66
N SER A 191 2.67 -19.16 -13.27
CA SER A 191 2.52 -19.37 -14.71
C SER A 191 1.92 -20.73 -15.07
N SER A 192 1.36 -20.80 -16.28
CA SER A 192 0.90 -22.05 -16.91
C SER A 192 2.03 -23.04 -17.21
N GLY A 193 3.28 -22.58 -17.17
CA GLY A 193 4.39 -23.23 -17.87
C GLY A 193 4.37 -22.96 -19.37
N ARG A 194 5.42 -23.43 -20.04
CA ARG A 194 5.65 -23.18 -21.48
C ARG A 194 4.76 -24.07 -22.34
N LEU A 195 4.02 -23.45 -23.23
CA LEU A 195 3.10 -24.07 -24.19
C LEU A 195 3.66 -23.91 -25.61
N ASP A 196 3.74 -25.01 -26.35
CA ASP A 196 4.32 -25.02 -27.71
C ASP A 196 3.25 -24.70 -28.76
N LEU A 197 3.33 -23.48 -29.31
CA LEU A 197 2.43 -23.00 -30.37
C LEU A 197 2.65 -23.74 -31.71
N ALA A 198 3.76 -24.45 -31.91
CA ALA A 198 3.92 -25.30 -33.08
C ALA A 198 3.07 -26.57 -32.98
N GLN A 199 2.82 -27.06 -31.77
CA GLN A 199 1.96 -28.21 -31.51
C GLN A 199 0.49 -27.82 -31.43
N GLU A 200 0.19 -26.68 -30.81
CA GLU A 200 -1.17 -26.15 -30.67
C GLU A 200 -1.25 -24.67 -31.12
N PRO A 201 -1.31 -24.41 -32.43
CA PRO A 201 -1.18 -23.06 -32.99
C PRO A 201 -2.34 -22.12 -32.66
N ASP A 202 -3.48 -22.66 -32.23
CA ASP A 202 -4.68 -21.91 -31.86
C ASP A 202 -4.70 -21.49 -30.38
N LEU A 203 -3.73 -21.92 -29.55
CA LEU A 203 -3.69 -21.58 -28.12
C LEU A 203 -3.64 -20.07 -27.86
N LEU A 204 -2.83 -19.33 -28.60
CA LEU A 204 -2.75 -17.87 -28.46
C LEU A 204 -4.09 -17.21 -28.79
N VAL A 205 -4.75 -17.65 -29.86
CA VAL A 205 -6.08 -17.13 -30.26
C VAL A 205 -7.12 -17.47 -29.19
N ARG A 206 -7.11 -18.70 -28.66
CA ARG A 206 -7.98 -19.14 -27.56
C ARG A 206 -7.77 -18.31 -26.30
N ALA A 207 -6.51 -18.07 -25.90
CA ALA A 207 -6.17 -17.29 -24.72
C ALA A 207 -6.62 -15.83 -24.85
N LEU A 208 -6.31 -15.17 -25.97
CA LEU A 208 -6.73 -13.79 -26.21
C LEU A 208 -8.26 -13.66 -26.28
N ALA A 209 -8.96 -14.65 -26.87
CA ALA A 209 -10.43 -14.66 -26.89
C ALA A 209 -11.01 -14.86 -25.48
N GLY A 210 -10.34 -15.63 -24.62
CA GLY A 210 -10.71 -15.73 -23.22
C GLY A 210 -10.58 -14.39 -22.50
N TYR A 211 -9.41 -13.74 -22.62
CA TYR A 211 -9.16 -12.45 -21.97
C TYR A 211 -10.15 -11.35 -22.35
N THR A 212 -10.66 -11.36 -23.58
CA THR A 212 -11.68 -10.39 -24.00
C THR A 212 -13.02 -10.70 -23.36
N LEU A 213 -13.40 -11.97 -23.27
CA LEU A 213 -14.72 -12.40 -22.80
C LEU A 213 -14.83 -12.59 -21.28
N MET A 214 -13.71 -12.63 -20.56
CA MET A 214 -13.70 -12.67 -19.10
C MET A 214 -14.52 -11.53 -18.50
N THR A 215 -15.26 -11.81 -17.44
CA THR A 215 -15.89 -10.76 -16.61
C THR A 215 -14.83 -9.90 -15.91
N ASP A 216 -15.22 -8.76 -15.35
CA ASP A 216 -14.32 -7.93 -14.53
C ASP A 216 -13.72 -8.72 -13.35
N GLU A 217 -14.51 -9.57 -12.71
CA GLU A 217 -14.04 -10.43 -11.62
C GLU A 217 -13.01 -11.47 -12.12
N GLU A 218 -13.27 -12.12 -13.26
CA GLU A 218 -12.36 -13.11 -13.85
C GLU A 218 -11.06 -12.48 -14.37
N ALA A 219 -11.12 -11.22 -14.80
CA ALA A 219 -9.93 -10.44 -15.13
C ALA A 219 -9.17 -9.99 -13.87
N GLY A 220 -9.80 -9.98 -12.70
CA GLY A 220 -9.19 -9.66 -11.40
C GLY A 220 -9.45 -8.25 -10.88
N PHE A 221 -10.45 -7.55 -11.42
CA PHE A 221 -10.95 -6.29 -10.84
C PHE A 221 -11.67 -6.55 -9.52
N ASN A 222 -11.55 -5.58 -8.61
CA ASN A 222 -12.26 -5.61 -7.34
C ASN A 222 -13.70 -5.10 -7.53
N THR A 223 -14.65 -6.02 -7.39
CA THR A 223 -16.08 -5.79 -7.62
C THR A 223 -16.78 -5.01 -6.49
N LEU A 224 -16.09 -4.77 -5.37
CA LEU A 224 -16.60 -3.88 -4.31
C LEU A 224 -16.60 -2.42 -4.77
N VAL A 225 -15.62 -2.02 -5.58
CA VAL A 225 -15.54 -0.67 -6.14
C VAL A 225 -16.41 -0.62 -7.39
N LYS A 226 -17.58 0.01 -7.28
CA LYS A 226 -18.54 0.14 -8.38
C LYS A 226 -18.47 1.52 -9.00
N ARG A 227 -18.59 1.58 -10.33
CA ARG A 227 -18.89 2.81 -11.07
C ARG A 227 -20.26 2.66 -11.72
N LEU A 228 -21.08 3.70 -11.66
CA LEU A 228 -22.40 3.69 -12.29
C LEU A 228 -22.30 3.93 -13.80
N THR A 229 -21.35 4.75 -14.23
CA THR A 229 -20.94 5.00 -15.62
C THR A 229 -19.42 5.28 -15.69
N PRO A 230 -18.80 5.19 -16.88
CA PRO A 230 -17.40 5.57 -17.10
C PRO A 230 -17.01 6.95 -16.56
N GLU A 231 -17.89 7.94 -16.67
CA GLU A 231 -17.67 9.29 -16.16
C GLU A 231 -18.18 9.52 -14.72
N SER A 232 -18.77 8.51 -14.07
CA SER A 232 -19.33 8.66 -12.72
C SER A 232 -18.29 8.42 -11.63
N ASP A 233 -18.59 8.98 -10.45
CA ASP A 233 -17.87 8.68 -9.22
C ASP A 233 -17.85 7.17 -8.91
N SER A 234 -16.80 6.74 -8.22
CA SER A 234 -16.70 5.37 -7.72
C SER A 234 -17.36 5.25 -6.34
N TYR A 235 -17.96 4.10 -6.05
CA TYR A 235 -18.65 3.82 -4.80
C TYR A 235 -18.24 2.48 -4.21
N VAL A 236 -18.28 2.39 -2.88
CA VAL A 236 -18.13 1.15 -2.13
C VAL A 236 -19.34 0.97 -1.24
N THR A 237 -19.94 -0.22 -1.26
CA THR A 237 -21.09 -0.55 -0.41
C THR A 237 -20.75 -1.75 0.47
N PHE A 238 -20.67 -1.50 1.79
CA PHE A 238 -20.50 -2.55 2.79
C PHE A 238 -21.84 -3.20 3.12
N HIS A 239 -21.88 -4.53 3.15
CA HIS A 239 -23.01 -5.35 3.59
C HIS A 239 -24.39 -4.91 3.04
N GLN A 240 -24.40 -4.28 1.86
CA GLN A 240 -25.59 -3.69 1.22
C GLN A 240 -26.29 -2.55 1.97
N SER A 241 -25.69 -1.96 3.01
CA SER A 241 -26.31 -0.91 3.83
C SER A 241 -25.52 0.40 3.88
N HIS A 242 -24.19 0.36 3.96
CA HIS A 242 -23.36 1.55 4.08
C HIS A 242 -22.62 1.83 2.77
N THR A 243 -23.04 2.87 2.06
CA THR A 243 -22.44 3.26 0.77
C THR A 243 -21.60 4.52 0.93
N PHE A 244 -20.38 4.48 0.42
CA PHE A 244 -19.43 5.59 0.43
C PHE A 244 -19.03 5.93 -1.00
N ARG A 245 -19.05 7.22 -1.33
CA ARG A 245 -18.56 7.76 -2.60
C ARG A 245 -17.06 8.04 -2.46
N LEU A 246 -16.24 7.42 -3.29
CA LEU A 246 -14.80 7.58 -3.31
C LEU A 246 -14.42 8.83 -4.11
N GLN A 247 -13.44 9.57 -3.61
CA GLN A 247 -12.77 10.60 -4.40
C GLN A 247 -11.91 9.93 -5.50
N PRO A 248 -11.77 10.55 -6.68
CA PRO A 248 -10.92 10.02 -7.76
C PRO A 248 -9.44 9.96 -7.40
N GLU A 249 -8.97 10.92 -6.59
CA GLU A 249 -7.57 11.01 -6.16
C GLU A 249 -7.32 10.07 -4.96
N LEU A 250 -6.26 9.28 -5.07
CA LEU A 250 -5.81 8.37 -4.03
C LEU A 250 -5.07 9.15 -2.93
N MET A 251 -5.36 8.83 -1.67
CA MET A 251 -4.60 9.36 -0.54
C MET A 251 -3.28 8.61 -0.33
N ALA A 252 -3.27 7.31 -0.63
CA ALA A 252 -2.09 6.46 -0.52
C ALA A 252 -2.24 5.24 -1.45
N THR A 253 -1.13 4.79 -2.02
CA THR A 253 -1.09 3.59 -2.86
C THR A 253 0.27 2.89 -2.76
N ALA A 254 0.28 1.57 -2.76
CA ALA A 254 1.51 0.78 -2.76
C ALA A 254 2.18 0.76 -4.14
N ASP A 255 3.51 0.86 -4.15
CA ASP A 255 4.35 0.71 -5.34
C ASP A 255 5.17 -0.59 -5.25
N TYR A 256 4.49 -1.73 -5.08
CA TYR A 256 5.06 -3.07 -5.11
C TYR A 256 3.92 -4.08 -5.42
N ILE A 257 4.26 -5.28 -5.87
CA ILE A 257 3.34 -6.40 -6.15
C ILE A 257 3.01 -7.16 -4.86
N VAL A 258 4.03 -7.71 -4.17
CA VAL A 258 3.87 -8.64 -3.05
C VAL A 258 3.80 -7.91 -1.70
N GLY A 259 2.74 -8.15 -0.93
CA GLY A 259 2.59 -7.60 0.41
C GLY A 259 1.21 -6.98 0.66
N PRO A 260 1.11 -6.02 1.60
CA PRO A 260 -0.16 -5.43 1.98
C PRO A 260 -0.90 -4.69 0.87
N GLY A 261 -0.19 -4.12 -0.12
CA GLY A 261 -0.84 -3.48 -1.26
C GLY A 261 -1.80 -2.36 -0.86
N THR A 262 -1.51 -1.66 0.24
CA THR A 262 -2.43 -0.71 0.88
C THR A 262 -2.85 0.39 -0.09
N THR A 263 -4.16 0.62 -0.18
CA THR A 263 -4.78 1.66 -0.99
C THR A 263 -5.77 2.43 -0.14
N CYS A 264 -5.66 3.76 -0.10
CA CYS A 264 -6.56 4.63 0.66
C CYS A 264 -7.27 5.63 -0.24
N TYR A 265 -8.59 5.72 -0.10
CA TYR A 265 -9.44 6.73 -0.73
C TYR A 265 -10.02 7.66 0.33
N ALA A 266 -10.04 8.96 0.04
CA ALA A 266 -10.96 9.86 0.72
C ALA A 266 -12.39 9.55 0.25
N ALA A 267 -13.37 9.60 1.13
CA ALA A 267 -14.74 9.25 0.80
C ALA A 267 -15.78 10.08 1.55
N SER A 268 -16.99 10.13 0.99
CA SER A 268 -18.16 10.79 1.58
C SER A 268 -19.35 9.84 1.70
N THR A 269 -20.07 9.91 2.81
CA THR A 269 -21.33 9.17 3.03
C THR A 269 -22.50 9.68 2.17
N ARG A 270 -22.37 10.88 1.60
CA ARG A 270 -23.37 11.55 0.76
C ARG A 270 -22.83 11.85 -0.63
N THR A 271 -23.75 12.03 -1.58
CA THR A 271 -23.44 12.42 -2.97
C THR A 271 -22.90 13.85 -3.09
N ALA A 272 -23.14 14.70 -2.09
CA ALA A 272 -22.59 16.05 -2.00
C ALA A 272 -22.04 16.31 -0.59
N GLY A 273 -20.84 16.89 -0.51
CA GLY A 273 -20.15 17.21 0.74
C GLY A 273 -18.64 16.98 0.64
N GLU A 274 -17.89 17.63 1.53
CA GLU A 274 -16.48 17.35 1.72
C GLU A 274 -16.29 15.91 2.24
N PRO A 275 -15.23 15.22 1.81
CA PRO A 275 -14.95 13.89 2.31
C PRO A 275 -14.65 13.92 3.80
N ASP A 276 -15.13 12.91 4.51
CA ASP A 276 -15.07 12.84 5.98
C ASP A 276 -14.65 11.46 6.50
N THR A 277 -14.41 10.54 5.57
CA THR A 277 -14.16 9.12 5.78
C THR A 277 -12.95 8.71 4.94
N VAL A 278 -12.21 7.72 5.42
CA VAL A 278 -11.17 7.01 4.67
C VAL A 278 -11.65 5.60 4.37
N ILE A 279 -11.56 5.18 3.10
CA ILE A 279 -11.76 3.79 2.68
C ILE A 279 -10.40 3.19 2.37
N LYS A 280 -10.01 2.18 3.15
CA LYS A 280 -8.72 1.50 3.05
C LYS A 280 -8.91 0.06 2.55
N PHE A 281 -8.24 -0.29 1.47
CA PHE A 281 -8.07 -1.67 1.01
C PHE A 281 -6.66 -2.15 1.38
N SER A 282 -6.54 -3.35 1.91
CA SER A 282 -5.24 -3.95 2.21
C SER A 282 -5.31 -5.46 2.29
N TRP A 283 -4.21 -6.11 1.93
CA TRP A 283 -4.01 -7.55 2.01
C TRP A 283 -3.29 -7.93 3.29
N ARG A 284 -3.99 -8.63 4.17
CA ARG A 284 -3.46 -9.04 5.47
C ARG A 284 -3.18 -10.53 5.48
N GLU A 285 -2.29 -10.99 6.36
CA GLU A 285 -2.13 -12.42 6.61
C GLU A 285 -3.43 -13.01 7.17
N ASP A 286 -3.59 -14.32 6.98
CA ASP A 286 -4.76 -15.12 7.38
C ASP A 286 -4.86 -15.29 8.91
N GLN A 287 -5.15 -14.18 9.60
CA GLN A 287 -5.38 -14.08 11.04
C GLN A 287 -6.55 -13.12 11.31
N GLU A 288 -7.17 -13.16 12.49
CA GLU A 288 -8.18 -12.15 12.86
C GLU A 288 -7.59 -10.72 12.74
N PRO A 289 -8.27 -9.76 12.07
CA PRO A 289 -7.73 -8.43 11.86
C PRO A 289 -7.59 -7.70 13.20
N THR A 290 -6.35 -7.64 13.69
CA THR A 290 -6.03 -7.07 15.02
C THR A 290 -6.43 -5.59 15.09
N GLU A 291 -6.13 -4.81 14.05
CA GLU A 291 -6.53 -3.40 13.95
C GLU A 291 -8.06 -3.23 14.12
N VAL A 292 -8.86 -3.95 13.33
CA VAL A 292 -10.34 -3.87 13.37
C VAL A 292 -10.88 -4.25 14.75
N ARG A 293 -10.35 -5.33 15.36
CA ARG A 293 -10.76 -5.76 16.70
C ARG A 293 -10.43 -4.71 17.76
N LEU A 294 -9.24 -4.11 17.69
CA LEU A 294 -8.81 -3.10 18.65
C LEU A 294 -9.56 -1.78 18.50
N LEU A 295 -9.87 -1.37 17.27
CA LEU A 295 -10.72 -0.19 17.01
C LEU A 295 -12.15 -0.40 17.53
N LYS A 296 -12.75 -1.58 17.29
CA LYS A 296 -14.07 -1.93 17.86
C LYS A 296 -14.07 -1.81 19.38
N ARG A 297 -13.03 -2.36 20.03
CA ARG A 297 -12.88 -2.27 21.48
C ARG A 297 -12.69 -0.84 21.97
N ALA A 298 -11.83 -0.05 21.32
CA ALA A 298 -11.62 1.35 21.66
C ALA A 298 -12.94 2.13 21.61
N HIS A 299 -13.77 1.86 20.60
CA HIS A 299 -15.12 2.41 20.49
C HIS A 299 -16.05 1.95 21.62
N GLU A 300 -16.16 0.63 21.85
CA GLU A 300 -17.00 0.05 22.92
C GLU A 300 -16.63 0.57 24.32
N ARG A 301 -15.35 0.85 24.55
CA ARG A 301 -14.84 1.39 25.83
C ARG A 301 -14.79 2.92 25.86
N ASN A 302 -15.37 3.60 24.87
CA ASN A 302 -15.44 5.06 24.79
C ASN A 302 -14.06 5.73 24.94
N ALA A 303 -13.04 5.14 24.29
CA ALA A 303 -11.74 5.75 24.14
C ALA A 303 -11.88 7.04 23.32
N TRP A 304 -11.21 8.09 23.77
CA TRP A 304 -11.31 9.43 23.19
C TRP A 304 -10.08 9.72 22.33
N GLY A 305 -10.22 10.50 21.26
CA GLY A 305 -9.09 10.90 20.40
C GLY A 305 -8.50 9.79 19.51
N VAL A 306 -9.24 8.70 19.32
CA VAL A 306 -8.85 7.55 18.47
C VAL A 306 -9.71 7.53 17.21
N ILE A 307 -9.12 7.16 16.07
CA ILE A 307 -9.87 6.98 14.83
C ILE A 307 -11.01 5.96 15.03
N GLN A 308 -12.17 6.25 14.44
CA GLN A 308 -13.37 5.43 14.61
C GLN A 308 -13.56 4.52 13.40
N LEU A 309 -13.81 3.24 13.68
CA LEU A 309 -14.24 2.28 12.68
C LEU A 309 -15.73 2.51 12.35
N LEU A 310 -16.03 2.74 11.07
CA LEU A 310 -17.40 2.80 10.55
C LEU A 310 -17.89 1.44 10.06
N ASP A 311 -17.07 0.75 9.26
CA ASP A 311 -17.40 -0.57 8.72
C ASP A 311 -16.15 -1.36 8.30
N HIS A 312 -16.30 -2.67 8.13
CA HIS A 312 -15.26 -3.59 7.69
C HIS A 312 -15.84 -4.78 6.93
N GLN A 313 -15.17 -5.20 5.87
CA GLN A 313 -15.49 -6.41 5.13
C GLN A 313 -14.24 -7.09 4.58
N ASP A 314 -14.10 -8.39 4.81
CA ASP A 314 -13.16 -9.23 4.07
C ASP A 314 -13.79 -9.64 2.73
N LEU A 315 -13.01 -9.57 1.65
CA LEU A 315 -13.50 -9.74 0.28
C LEU A 315 -13.13 -11.09 -0.32
N VAL A 316 -11.84 -11.39 -0.42
CA VAL A 316 -11.32 -12.62 -1.04
C VAL A 316 -9.96 -12.97 -0.45
N SER A 317 -9.64 -14.27 -0.36
CA SER A 317 -8.30 -14.73 -0.01
C SER A 317 -7.50 -15.17 -1.24
N VAL A 318 -6.16 -15.10 -1.15
CA VAL A 318 -5.27 -15.65 -2.18
C VAL A 318 -5.49 -17.15 -2.34
N ALA A 319 -5.77 -17.89 -1.25
CA ALA A 319 -6.15 -19.29 -1.33
C ALA A 319 -7.42 -19.51 -2.18
N ASP A 320 -8.45 -18.68 -2.03
CA ASP A 320 -9.68 -18.76 -2.84
C ASP A 320 -9.41 -18.40 -4.32
N LEU A 321 -8.55 -17.40 -4.57
CA LEU A 321 -8.12 -17.05 -5.93
C LEU A 321 -7.36 -18.20 -6.60
N ARG A 322 -6.53 -18.90 -5.82
CA ARG A 322 -5.64 -19.98 -6.26
C ARG A 322 -6.23 -21.39 -6.12
N GLN A 323 -7.48 -21.54 -5.68
CA GLN A 323 -8.12 -22.85 -5.53
C GLN A 323 -8.15 -23.61 -6.86
N GLU A 324 -8.16 -24.95 -6.77
CA GLU A 324 -8.21 -25.90 -7.90
C GLU A 324 -6.93 -25.97 -8.76
N MET A 325 -5.79 -25.49 -8.23
CA MET A 325 -4.48 -25.59 -8.86
C MET A 325 -3.46 -26.23 -7.91
N ASP A 326 -2.48 -26.95 -8.49
CA ASP A 326 -1.42 -27.60 -7.74
C ASP A 326 -0.13 -26.78 -7.81
N PHE A 327 0.26 -26.19 -6.68
CA PHE A 327 1.45 -25.34 -6.59
C PHE A 327 2.70 -26.14 -6.18
N PRO A 328 3.87 -25.84 -6.77
CA PRO A 328 5.11 -26.58 -6.50
C PRO A 328 5.66 -26.37 -5.09
N ARG A 329 5.21 -25.33 -4.39
CA ARG A 329 5.58 -25.00 -3.00
C ARG A 329 4.47 -24.17 -2.34
N PRO A 330 4.45 -24.08 -0.99
CA PRO A 330 3.52 -23.22 -0.28
C PRO A 330 3.66 -21.75 -0.69
N PHE A 331 2.57 -21.00 -0.60
CA PHE A 331 2.52 -19.56 -0.81
C PHE A 331 1.89 -18.88 0.42
N ALA A 332 2.16 -17.58 0.58
CA ALA A 332 1.54 -16.80 1.64
C ALA A 332 0.03 -16.63 1.34
N ASN A 333 -0.83 -17.14 2.22
CA ASN A 333 -2.26 -16.81 2.13
C ASN A 333 -2.49 -15.41 2.70
N ARG A 334 -3.14 -14.56 1.90
CA ARG A 334 -3.51 -13.19 2.28
C ARG A 334 -4.98 -12.98 2.02
N ILE A 335 -5.64 -12.23 2.89
CA ILE A 335 -7.05 -11.85 2.76
C ILE A 335 -7.10 -10.37 2.40
N LEU A 336 -7.78 -10.03 1.30
CA LEU A 336 -8.11 -8.65 0.96
C LEU A 336 -9.25 -8.17 1.88
N SER A 337 -8.98 -7.11 2.62
CA SER A 337 -9.93 -6.47 3.52
C SER A 337 -10.17 -5.02 3.10
N CYS A 338 -11.41 -4.56 3.27
CA CYS A 338 -11.83 -3.18 3.12
C CYS A 338 -12.27 -2.65 4.50
N VAL A 339 -11.75 -1.48 4.89
CA VAL A 339 -12.00 -0.83 6.17
C VAL A 339 -12.45 0.61 5.92
N ALA A 340 -13.57 1.02 6.53
CA ALA A 340 -14.04 2.40 6.53
C ALA A 340 -13.81 3.05 7.90
N THR A 341 -13.16 4.21 7.93
CA THR A 341 -12.81 4.92 9.19
C THR A 341 -13.04 6.43 9.12
N THR A 342 -13.30 7.07 10.26
CA THR A 342 -13.51 8.52 10.40
C THR A 342 -12.83 9.06 11.66
N PRO A 343 -12.36 10.32 11.71
CA PRO A 343 -12.43 11.36 10.68
C PRO A 343 -11.36 11.21 9.58
N LEU A 344 -11.68 11.73 8.39
CA LEU A 344 -10.65 12.20 7.47
C LEU A 344 -10.00 13.47 8.05
N GLY A 345 -8.68 13.46 8.20
CA GLY A 345 -7.90 14.60 8.70
C GLY A 345 -6.62 14.80 7.91
N ARG A 346 -5.89 15.86 8.26
CA ARG A 346 -4.61 16.22 7.63
C ARG A 346 -3.46 15.59 8.40
N PRO A 347 -2.37 15.13 7.76
CA PRO A 347 -1.15 14.74 8.47
C PRO A 347 -0.71 15.81 9.49
N ILE A 348 -0.18 15.39 10.65
CA ILE A 348 0.20 16.31 11.74
C ILE A 348 1.17 17.42 11.31
N ARG A 349 1.99 17.18 10.28
CA ARG A 349 2.94 18.18 9.71
C ARG A 349 2.24 19.31 8.96
N GLN A 350 1.03 19.10 8.47
CA GLN A 350 0.29 20.12 7.71
C GLN A 350 -0.43 21.12 8.63
N PHE A 351 0.01 21.30 9.87
CA PHE A 351 -0.56 22.29 10.78
C PHE A 351 -0.49 23.70 10.16
N ALA A 352 -1.55 24.48 10.31
CA ALA A 352 -1.66 25.85 9.81
C ALA A 352 -0.98 26.86 10.74
N SER A 353 -0.75 26.48 12.01
CA SER A 353 -0.07 27.33 13.00
C SER A 353 0.51 26.51 14.15
N ILE A 354 1.54 27.03 14.82
CA ILE A 354 2.13 26.40 16.01
C ILE A 354 1.07 26.13 17.10
N PRO A 355 0.14 27.07 17.43
CA PRO A 355 -0.95 26.76 18.35
C PRO A 355 -1.79 25.55 17.94
N GLU A 356 -2.15 25.41 16.65
CA GLU A 356 -2.91 24.24 16.18
C GLU A 356 -2.14 22.93 16.42
N LEU A 357 -0.83 22.91 16.11
CA LEU A 357 0.03 21.76 16.38
C LEU A 357 0.05 21.41 17.87
N LEU A 358 0.26 22.39 18.74
CA LEU A 358 0.36 22.17 20.18
C LEU A 358 -0.98 21.68 20.77
N GLU A 359 -2.11 22.19 20.29
CA GLU A 359 -3.43 21.69 20.67
C GLU A 359 -3.66 20.26 20.18
N ALA A 360 -3.22 19.91 18.97
CA ALA A 360 -3.29 18.55 18.46
C ALA A 360 -2.40 17.58 19.28
N LEU A 361 -1.16 17.97 19.60
CA LEU A 361 -0.26 17.17 20.44
C LEU A 361 -0.81 16.98 21.87
N ARG A 362 -1.41 18.02 22.47
CA ARG A 362 -2.15 17.90 23.74
C ARG A 362 -3.26 16.86 23.65
N ASP A 363 -4.06 16.90 22.59
CA ASP A 363 -5.17 15.98 22.42
C ASP A 363 -4.67 14.55 22.16
N LEU A 364 -3.52 14.37 21.49
CA LEU A 364 -2.86 13.06 21.34
C LEU A 364 -2.38 12.49 22.68
N VAL A 365 -1.86 13.31 23.60
CA VAL A 365 -1.54 12.85 24.98
C VAL A 365 -2.79 12.32 25.67
N ARG A 366 -3.91 13.05 25.56
CA ARG A 366 -5.21 12.62 26.13
C ARG A 366 -5.75 11.37 25.44
N ALA A 367 -5.52 11.23 24.14
CA ALA A 367 -5.92 10.05 23.37
C ALA A 367 -5.17 8.81 23.83
N LEU A 368 -3.83 8.89 23.96
CA LEU A 368 -2.99 7.83 24.50
C LEU A 368 -3.40 7.46 25.93
N HIS A 369 -3.71 8.45 26.76
CA HIS A 369 -4.23 8.21 28.11
C HIS A 369 -5.53 7.42 28.10
N SER A 370 -6.51 7.88 27.31
CA SER A 370 -7.84 7.26 27.19
C SER A 370 -7.74 5.84 26.63
N LEU A 371 -6.85 5.62 25.65
CA LEU A 371 -6.57 4.32 25.06
C LEU A 371 -5.97 3.35 26.09
N TYR A 372 -4.99 3.80 26.87
CA TYR A 372 -4.38 2.99 27.92
C TYR A 372 -5.35 2.67 29.07
N VAL A 373 -6.00 3.70 29.63
CA VAL A 373 -6.82 3.55 30.84
C VAL A 373 -8.18 2.92 30.53
N LYS A 374 -8.89 3.40 29.51
CA LYS A 374 -10.24 2.91 29.18
C LYS A 374 -10.17 1.70 28.27
N ALA A 375 -9.41 1.79 27.17
CA ALA A 375 -9.40 0.73 26.18
C ALA A 375 -8.49 -0.45 26.56
N ARG A 376 -7.55 -0.25 27.49
CA ARG A 376 -6.49 -1.22 27.86
C ARG A 376 -5.66 -1.62 26.64
N ILE A 377 -5.29 -0.62 25.84
CA ILE A 377 -4.50 -0.80 24.62
C ILE A 377 -3.26 0.10 24.70
N LEU A 378 -2.11 -0.42 24.25
CA LEU A 378 -0.93 0.38 23.92
C LEU A 378 -0.82 0.53 22.41
N HIS A 379 -0.44 1.70 21.93
CA HIS A 379 -0.35 1.96 20.50
C HIS A 379 0.90 1.32 19.88
N ARG A 380 2.06 1.46 20.53
CA ARG A 380 3.38 0.89 20.18
C ARG A 380 4.01 1.38 18.88
N ASP A 381 3.28 2.09 18.03
CA ASP A 381 3.81 2.70 16.81
C ASP A 381 3.41 4.19 16.67
N VAL A 382 3.63 4.97 17.73
CA VAL A 382 3.39 6.43 17.68
C VAL A 382 4.53 7.08 16.87
N ALA A 383 4.19 7.62 15.70
CA ALA A 383 5.13 8.24 14.78
C ALA A 383 4.40 9.28 13.91
N ILE A 384 5.14 10.20 13.28
CA ILE A 384 4.57 11.31 12.49
C ILE A 384 3.48 10.85 11.51
N LYS A 385 3.71 9.75 10.79
CA LYS A 385 2.78 9.19 9.78
C LYS A 385 1.44 8.69 10.35
N ASN A 386 1.38 8.38 11.65
CA ASN A 386 0.22 7.80 12.33
C ASN A 386 -0.59 8.84 13.11
N LEU A 387 -0.34 10.14 12.88
CA LEU A 387 -0.95 11.25 13.61
C LEU A 387 -1.59 12.23 12.63
N ILE A 388 -2.85 12.59 12.89
CA ILE A 388 -3.57 13.57 12.08
C ILE A 388 -4.16 14.71 12.92
N ILE A 389 -4.33 15.85 12.26
CA ILE A 389 -5.16 16.96 12.69
C ILE A 389 -6.55 16.75 12.09
N ALA A 390 -7.51 16.46 12.97
CA ALA A 390 -8.90 16.28 12.59
C ALA A 390 -9.59 17.65 12.39
N PRO A 391 -10.57 17.73 11.46
CA PRO A 391 -11.37 18.95 11.29
C PRO A 391 -12.13 19.27 12.57
N HIS A 392 -12.12 20.55 12.96
CA HIS A 392 -12.79 20.99 14.18
C HIS A 392 -14.31 20.99 14.00
N ARG A 393 -14.99 19.97 14.54
CA ARG A 393 -16.45 19.81 14.41
C ARG A 393 -17.23 20.39 15.59
N SER A 394 -16.62 20.39 16.78
CA SER A 394 -17.18 20.94 18.02
C SER A 394 -16.07 21.23 19.04
N ALA A 395 -16.38 22.00 20.09
CA ALA A 395 -15.44 22.28 21.18
C ALA A 395 -14.89 21.00 21.85
N ASP A 396 -15.68 19.93 21.90
CA ASP A 396 -15.30 18.64 22.52
C ASP A 396 -14.65 17.66 21.52
N SER A 397 -14.59 18.01 20.24
CA SER A 397 -13.95 17.15 19.23
C SER A 397 -12.42 17.21 19.35
N PRO A 398 -11.73 16.05 19.33
CA PRO A 398 -10.28 16.02 19.38
C PRO A 398 -9.69 16.70 18.15
N LYS A 399 -8.72 17.60 18.34
CA LYS A 399 -7.93 18.16 17.24
C LYS A 399 -6.87 17.18 16.77
N GLY A 400 -6.24 16.46 17.69
CA GLY A 400 -5.26 15.40 17.37
C GLY A 400 -5.89 14.02 17.48
N VAL A 401 -5.72 13.18 16.45
CA VAL A 401 -6.28 11.82 16.41
C VAL A 401 -5.20 10.79 16.04
N LEU A 402 -5.20 9.66 16.76
CA LEU A 402 -4.34 8.50 16.52
C LEU A 402 -4.88 7.61 15.39
N LEU A 403 -4.00 7.24 14.46
CA LEU A 403 -4.23 6.30 13.36
C LEU A 403 -3.44 5.00 13.55
N ASP A 404 -3.80 3.98 12.77
CA ASP A 404 -3.03 2.73 12.58
C ASP A 404 -2.78 1.88 13.84
N PHE A 405 -3.62 0.86 14.03
CA PHE A 405 -3.56 -0.07 15.17
C PHE A 405 -2.94 -1.42 14.80
N ASN A 406 -2.17 -1.50 13.71
CA ASN A 406 -1.57 -2.76 13.26
C ASN A 406 -0.55 -3.35 14.27
N PHE A 407 0.17 -2.50 15.01
CA PHE A 407 1.14 -2.91 16.03
C PHE A 407 0.63 -2.78 17.46
N ALA A 408 -0.62 -2.36 17.64
CA ALA A 408 -1.18 -2.09 18.95
C ALA A 408 -1.31 -3.38 19.79
N LEU A 409 -1.11 -3.23 21.10
CA LEU A 409 -1.15 -4.34 22.05
C LEU A 409 -2.42 -4.29 22.89
N ASP A 410 -3.14 -5.40 22.86
CA ASP A 410 -4.22 -5.70 23.78
C ASP A 410 -3.67 -6.08 25.17
N LEU A 411 -3.81 -5.21 26.17
CA LEU A 411 -3.34 -5.50 27.54
C LEU A 411 -4.20 -6.53 28.28
N ASP A 412 -5.37 -6.89 27.75
CA ASP A 412 -6.21 -7.97 28.28
C ASP A 412 -5.83 -9.34 27.70
N ASN A 413 -5.16 -9.38 26.54
CA ASN A 413 -4.80 -10.60 25.82
C ASN A 413 -3.33 -10.61 25.38
N VAL A 414 -2.43 -10.31 26.33
CA VAL A 414 -0.99 -10.19 26.06
C VAL A 414 -0.37 -11.56 25.74
N ARG A 415 0.47 -11.63 24.70
CA ARG A 415 1.19 -12.86 24.36
C ARG A 415 2.39 -13.04 25.30
N PRO A 416 2.89 -14.27 25.52
CA PRO A 416 4.06 -14.50 26.36
C PRO A 416 5.31 -13.72 25.91
N VAL A 417 5.47 -13.58 24.59
CA VAL A 417 6.54 -12.85 23.93
C VAL A 417 5.92 -11.84 22.98
N GLU A 418 6.28 -10.57 23.17
CA GLU A 418 5.86 -9.46 22.32
C GLU A 418 7.03 -9.05 21.42
N PRO A 419 6.83 -8.91 20.09
CA PRO A 419 7.89 -8.49 19.19
C PRO A 419 8.34 -7.05 19.49
N MET A 420 9.60 -6.72 19.19
CA MET A 420 10.02 -5.34 19.14
C MET A 420 9.41 -4.68 17.90
N VAL A 421 8.59 -3.66 18.10
CA VAL A 421 7.84 -2.95 17.06
C VAL A 421 7.90 -1.46 17.32
N GLY A 422 7.66 -0.67 16.28
CA GLY A 422 7.66 0.79 16.29
C GLY A 422 8.33 1.33 15.04
N SER A 423 8.21 2.63 14.81
CA SER A 423 8.82 3.30 13.67
C SER A 423 10.24 3.79 14.00
N ASP A 424 11.14 3.62 13.04
CA ASP A 424 12.53 4.11 13.13
C ASP A 424 12.56 5.61 13.46
N GLY A 425 13.55 6.04 14.24
CA GLY A 425 13.61 7.41 14.75
C GLY A 425 12.68 7.71 15.93
N PHE A 426 11.54 7.00 16.07
CA PHE A 426 10.53 7.29 17.10
C PHE A 426 10.47 6.26 18.23
N MET A 427 11.05 5.07 18.07
CA MET A 427 11.09 4.08 19.15
C MET A 427 11.72 4.63 20.43
N ALA A 428 11.09 4.36 21.58
CA ALA A 428 11.60 4.74 22.90
C ALA A 428 12.88 3.99 23.30
N ILE A 429 13.72 4.62 24.13
CA ILE A 429 15.02 4.09 24.60
C ILE A 429 14.85 2.72 25.26
N GLY A 430 13.81 2.56 26.08
CA GLY A 430 13.52 1.29 26.75
C GLY A 430 13.27 0.15 25.75
N ILE A 431 12.56 0.43 24.67
CA ILE A 431 12.21 -0.55 23.62
C ILE A 431 13.44 -0.98 22.85
N LEU A 432 14.28 -0.02 22.46
CA LEU A 432 15.57 -0.27 21.80
C LEU A 432 16.53 -1.08 22.68
N SER A 433 16.32 -1.07 24.00
CA SER A 433 17.05 -1.86 24.99
C SER A 433 16.39 -3.22 25.30
N GLY A 434 15.34 -3.61 24.57
CA GLY A 434 14.61 -4.87 24.75
C GLY A 434 13.61 -4.90 25.90
N GLN A 435 13.22 -3.74 26.45
CA GLN A 435 12.18 -3.68 27.48
C GLN A 435 10.78 -3.90 26.89
N ARG A 436 9.85 -4.34 27.73
CA ARG A 436 8.43 -4.44 27.35
C ARG A 436 7.82 -3.06 27.11
N HIS A 437 6.95 -2.96 26.12
CA HIS A 437 6.19 -1.75 25.85
C HIS A 437 5.26 -1.37 27.01
N THR A 438 5.17 -0.06 27.28
CA THR A 438 4.34 0.52 28.34
C THR A 438 3.78 1.86 27.87
N TYR A 439 2.81 2.42 28.59
CA TYR A 439 2.19 3.71 28.24
C TYR A 439 3.20 4.86 28.12
N ARG A 440 4.27 4.86 28.95
CA ARG A 440 5.34 5.88 28.91
C ARG A 440 6.06 5.86 27.56
N HIS A 441 6.22 4.69 26.94
CA HIS A 441 6.92 4.57 25.66
C HIS A 441 6.12 5.19 24.50
N ASP A 442 4.78 5.12 24.53
CA ASP A 442 3.94 5.83 23.56
C ASP A 442 4.08 7.36 23.73
N LEU A 443 4.14 7.86 24.98
CA LEU A 443 4.38 9.28 25.27
C LEU A 443 5.80 9.76 24.92
N GLU A 444 6.81 8.92 25.15
CA GLU A 444 8.19 9.18 24.76
C GLU A 444 8.31 9.29 23.23
N SER A 445 7.63 8.41 22.50
CA SER A 445 7.57 8.46 21.04
C SER A 445 6.85 9.71 20.54
N LEU A 446 5.76 10.14 21.19
CA LEU A 446 5.08 11.41 20.89
C LEU A 446 5.97 12.65 21.16
N PHE A 447 6.80 12.60 22.21
CA PHE A 447 7.80 13.64 22.46
C PHE A 447 8.85 13.70 21.36
N TYR A 448 9.31 12.55 20.86
CA TYR A 448 10.22 12.51 19.70
C TYR A 448 9.58 13.06 18.43
N VAL A 449 8.27 12.83 18.21
CA VAL A 449 7.52 13.51 17.14
C VAL A 449 7.60 15.02 17.28
N PHE A 450 7.37 15.56 18.49
CA PHE A 450 7.46 16.99 18.73
C PHE A 450 8.87 17.55 18.45
N LEU A 451 9.92 16.88 18.93
CA LEU A 451 11.31 17.29 18.66
C LEU A 451 11.63 17.26 17.17
N TRP A 452 11.16 16.22 16.46
CA TRP A 452 11.36 16.08 15.03
C TRP A 452 10.76 17.25 14.27
N ILE A 453 9.50 17.60 14.55
CA ILE A 453 8.85 18.75 13.94
C ILE A 453 9.59 20.05 14.31
N ALA A 454 10.01 20.22 15.56
CA ALA A 454 10.71 21.44 15.97
C ALA A 454 12.09 21.65 15.30
N ILE A 455 12.71 20.59 14.81
CA ILE A 455 14.05 20.63 14.16
C ILE A 455 13.93 20.63 12.63
N ALA A 456 13.07 19.79 12.05
CA ALA A 456 13.01 19.51 10.61
C ALA A 456 11.81 20.14 9.88
N ASN A 457 11.13 21.14 10.48
CA ASN A 457 9.98 21.78 9.86
C ASN A 457 10.36 22.75 8.73
N ASP A 458 10.61 22.22 7.54
CA ASP A 458 10.85 23.00 6.31
C ASP A 458 9.62 23.08 5.36
N GLY A 459 8.55 22.35 5.65
CA GLY A 459 7.22 22.57 5.05
C GLY A 459 7.04 22.06 3.61
N VAL A 460 7.90 21.16 3.10
CA VAL A 460 7.89 20.81 1.67
C VAL A 460 7.41 19.38 1.34
N HIS A 461 7.26 18.45 2.30
CA HIS A 461 7.07 17.02 1.96
C HIS A 461 6.03 16.23 2.80
N ASP A 462 5.28 15.34 2.15
CA ASP A 462 4.09 14.64 2.69
C ASP A 462 4.26 13.12 2.91
N GLU A 463 5.37 12.49 2.50
CA GLU A 463 5.56 11.02 2.55
C GLU A 463 6.62 10.57 3.58
N ALA A 464 6.45 9.35 4.12
CA ALA A 464 7.27 8.83 5.23
C ALA A 464 8.75 8.58 4.87
N ASN A 465 9.07 8.36 3.60
CA ASN A 465 10.45 8.24 3.12
C ASN A 465 11.14 9.61 3.01
N ASP A 466 10.37 10.67 2.73
CA ASP A 466 10.85 12.05 2.62
C ASP A 466 11.20 12.64 4.00
N ILE A 467 10.54 12.14 5.07
CA ILE A 467 10.81 12.54 6.46
C ILE A 467 12.31 12.42 6.80
N LEU A 468 13.00 11.42 6.23
CA LEU A 468 14.44 11.26 6.38
C LEU A 468 15.24 12.05 5.35
N GLU A 469 14.77 12.25 4.12
CA GLU A 469 15.55 12.98 3.12
C GLU A 469 15.83 14.43 3.52
N ASP A 470 14.89 15.06 4.24
CA ASP A 470 14.95 16.47 4.63
C ASP A 470 15.63 16.73 5.97
N MET A 471 15.87 15.69 6.76
CA MET A 471 16.57 15.85 8.02
C MET A 471 18.02 16.25 7.76
N PRO A 472 18.54 17.32 8.40
CA PRO A 472 19.95 17.67 8.23
C PRO A 472 20.81 16.48 8.64
N LYS A 473 21.69 16.00 7.74
CA LYS A 473 22.61 14.88 8.04
C LYS A 473 23.53 15.13 9.24
N THR A 474 23.67 16.40 9.62
CA THR A 474 24.40 16.85 10.81
C THR A 474 23.56 16.82 12.08
N SER A 475 22.23 16.71 11.98
CA SER A 475 21.33 16.62 13.12
C SER A 475 21.61 15.37 13.94
N ARG A 476 21.48 15.50 15.26
CA ARG A 476 21.51 14.34 16.16
C ARG A 476 20.41 13.34 15.84
N LEU A 477 19.23 13.81 15.44
CA LEU A 477 18.09 12.96 15.11
C LEU A 477 18.38 12.03 13.91
N TRP A 478 19.28 12.43 13.01
CA TRP A 478 19.68 11.59 11.88
C TRP A 478 20.25 10.25 12.34
N LYS A 479 20.99 10.26 13.45
CA LYS A 479 21.59 9.04 14.05
C LYS A 479 20.55 8.11 14.65
N TRP A 480 19.34 8.61 14.91
CA TRP A 480 18.26 7.81 15.47
C TRP A 480 17.60 6.90 14.43
N CYS A 481 17.91 7.10 13.14
CA CYS A 481 17.36 6.36 12.02
C CYS A 481 18.42 5.41 11.46
N SER A 482 18.70 4.36 12.23
CA SER A 482 19.67 3.32 11.90
C SER A 482 19.12 1.94 12.25
N MET A 483 19.49 0.94 11.44
CA MET A 483 19.15 -0.47 11.72
C MET A 483 19.93 -1.07 12.89
N ASP A 484 20.96 -0.38 13.41
CA ASP A 484 21.61 -0.75 14.68
C ASP A 484 20.82 -0.18 15.86
N PHE A 485 19.74 -0.86 16.22
CA PHE A 485 18.85 -0.46 17.32
C PHE A 485 19.59 -0.28 18.65
N GLY A 486 20.65 -1.05 18.89
CA GLY A 486 21.47 -0.94 20.09
C GLY A 486 22.28 0.36 20.12
N ALA A 487 22.85 0.76 18.98
CA ALA A 487 23.49 2.07 18.83
C ALA A 487 22.49 3.21 18.97
N VAL A 488 21.34 3.12 18.30
CA VAL A 488 20.26 4.13 18.39
C VAL A 488 19.83 4.33 19.85
N GLY A 489 19.65 3.26 20.62
CA GLY A 489 19.28 3.35 22.03
C GLY A 489 20.32 4.07 22.89
N ARG A 490 21.62 3.87 22.61
CA ARG A 490 22.71 4.58 23.31
C ARG A 490 22.78 6.05 22.93
N ASP A 491 22.66 6.36 21.65
CA ASP A 491 22.70 7.73 21.14
C ASP A 491 21.51 8.54 21.68
N LYS A 492 20.29 7.98 21.62
CA LYS A 492 19.11 8.60 22.24
C LYS A 492 19.28 8.82 23.74
N ALA A 493 19.82 7.83 24.47
CA ALA A 493 20.04 7.98 25.91
C ALA A 493 21.06 9.08 26.24
N ALA A 494 22.09 9.25 25.39
CA ALA A 494 23.06 10.32 25.52
C ALA A 494 22.44 11.69 25.16
N ASP A 495 21.69 11.78 24.07
CA ASP A 495 20.99 13.00 23.67
C ASP A 495 19.88 13.41 24.65
N MET A 496 19.28 12.45 25.37
CA MET A 496 18.33 12.74 26.45
C MET A 496 19.03 12.99 27.79
N SER A 497 20.36 12.94 27.92
CA SER A 497 21.03 13.37 29.16
C SER A 497 20.85 14.87 29.37
N PRO A 498 20.98 15.40 30.60
CA PRO A 498 20.91 16.85 30.83
C PRO A 498 21.84 17.65 29.91
N GLU A 499 23.07 17.17 29.71
CA GLU A 499 24.07 17.81 28.86
C GLU A 499 23.81 17.58 27.37
N GLY A 500 23.35 16.38 26.99
CA GLY A 500 23.03 16.06 25.61
C GLY A 500 21.82 16.82 25.08
N PHE A 501 20.83 17.06 25.95
CA PHE A 501 19.55 17.63 25.55
C PHE A 501 19.66 19.11 25.18
N GLU A 502 20.58 19.87 25.79
CA GLU A 502 20.90 21.23 25.35
C GLU A 502 21.32 21.25 23.87
N GLY A 503 22.07 20.24 23.42
CA GLY A 503 22.45 20.09 22.03
C GLY A 503 21.29 19.78 21.09
N ILE A 504 20.19 19.18 21.58
CA ILE A 504 18.95 18.99 20.82
C ILE A 504 18.19 20.32 20.72
N LEU A 505 18.11 21.07 21.81
CA LEU A 505 17.43 22.37 21.83
C LEU A 505 18.08 23.37 20.88
N ASP A 506 19.41 23.31 20.73
CA ASP A 506 20.17 24.15 19.81
C ASP A 506 19.85 23.90 18.33
N GLU A 507 19.33 22.72 17.98
CA GLU A 507 18.93 22.36 16.61
C GLU A 507 17.53 22.87 16.24
N PHE A 508 16.76 23.44 17.17
CA PHE A 508 15.41 23.95 16.88
C PHE A 508 15.48 25.05 15.82
N CYS A 509 14.59 24.97 14.83
CA CYS A 509 14.48 26.02 13.82
C CYS A 509 13.95 27.33 14.42
N SER A 510 14.09 28.44 13.68
CA SER A 510 13.76 29.78 14.17
C SER A 510 12.33 29.90 14.69
N ASP A 511 11.39 29.26 14.02
CA ASP A 511 9.96 29.35 14.32
C ASP A 511 9.61 28.59 15.61
N PHE A 512 10.39 27.55 15.93
CA PHE A 512 10.21 26.71 17.11
C PHE A 512 11.13 27.10 18.26
N ALA A 513 12.09 28.02 18.08
CA ALA A 513 12.97 28.48 19.14
C ALA A 513 12.25 28.93 20.44
N PRO A 514 11.08 29.61 20.41
CA PRO A 514 10.37 29.96 21.64
C PRO A 514 9.78 28.74 22.40
N LEU A 515 9.74 27.55 21.79
CA LEU A 515 9.27 26.30 22.40
C LEU A 515 10.38 25.48 23.09
N ARG A 516 11.63 25.96 23.13
CA ARG A 516 12.72 25.28 23.88
C ARG A 516 12.36 25.07 25.37
N GLY A 517 11.63 26.00 25.97
CA GLY A 517 11.12 25.88 27.35
C GLY A 517 10.11 24.74 27.50
N LEU A 518 9.19 24.60 26.55
CA LEU A 518 8.25 23.47 26.51
C LEU A 518 8.99 22.13 26.37
N ALA A 519 9.96 22.07 25.46
CA ALA A 519 10.76 20.87 25.24
C ALA A 519 11.50 20.43 26.52
N SER A 520 12.06 21.39 27.26
CA SER A 520 12.72 21.16 28.55
C SER A 520 11.76 20.66 29.63
N GLU A 521 10.55 21.22 29.68
CA GLU A 521 9.52 20.75 30.62
C GLU A 521 9.08 19.31 30.32
N LEU A 522 8.77 18.99 29.05
CA LEU A 522 8.39 17.65 28.61
C LEU A 522 9.53 16.64 28.86
N HIS A 523 10.77 17.03 28.59
CA HIS A 523 11.96 16.23 28.88
C HIS A 523 12.06 15.90 30.38
N ALA A 524 11.91 16.88 31.27
CA ALA A 524 11.98 16.67 32.71
C ALA A 524 10.87 15.73 33.23
N LEU A 525 9.67 15.80 32.63
CA LEU A 525 8.55 14.90 32.94
C LEU A 525 8.84 13.44 32.52
N LEU A 526 9.36 13.24 31.31
CA LEU A 526 9.62 11.92 30.75
C LEU A 526 10.89 11.26 31.30
N PHE A 527 11.94 12.05 31.54
CA PHE A 527 13.29 11.60 31.89
C PHE A 527 13.78 12.18 33.22
N PRO A 528 13.05 12.00 34.34
CA PRO A 528 13.46 12.57 35.60
C PRO A 528 14.83 12.03 36.01
N VAL A 529 15.73 12.94 36.39
CA VAL A 529 17.11 12.58 36.74
C VAL A 529 17.15 11.97 38.14
N ARG A 530 17.71 10.76 38.25
CA ARG A 530 17.93 10.03 39.51
C ARG A 530 19.39 9.65 39.59
N GLN A 531 20.07 10.07 40.67
CA GLN A 531 21.50 9.80 40.87
C GLN A 531 22.38 10.22 39.67
N GLY A 532 22.06 11.37 39.06
CA GLY A 532 22.81 11.91 37.92
C GLY A 532 22.58 11.20 36.58
N LYS A 533 21.61 10.28 36.49
CA LYS A 533 21.22 9.61 35.24
C LYS A 533 19.74 9.79 34.97
N ILE A 534 19.37 9.85 33.69
CA ILE A 534 17.96 9.85 33.31
C ILE A 534 17.29 8.53 33.68
N PHE A 535 16.06 8.62 34.18
CA PHE A 535 15.22 7.45 34.40
C PHE A 535 14.42 7.13 33.14
N THR A 536 14.60 5.92 32.61
CA THR A 536 13.91 5.41 31.41
C THR A 536 12.92 4.29 31.72
N GLY A 537 12.67 3.99 33.00
CA GLY A 537 11.68 3.00 33.42
C GLY A 537 10.27 3.57 33.43
N THR A 538 9.30 2.72 33.77
CA THR A 538 7.88 3.12 33.85
C THR A 538 7.33 2.89 35.25
N ASN A 539 6.58 3.86 35.77
CA ASN A 539 5.80 3.70 36.99
C ASN A 539 4.33 3.44 36.62
N THR A 540 3.82 2.25 36.91
CA THR A 540 2.45 1.87 36.53
C THR A 540 1.40 2.19 37.60
N ASP A 541 1.78 2.86 38.69
CA ASP A 541 0.83 3.35 39.68
C ASP A 541 -0.18 4.30 39.02
N PRO A 542 -1.51 4.13 39.22
CA PRO A 542 -2.51 4.97 38.57
C PRO A 542 -2.27 6.47 38.75
N ALA A 543 -1.85 6.92 39.94
CA ALA A 543 -1.58 8.35 40.14
C ALA A 543 -0.31 8.81 39.39
N ALA A 544 0.66 7.94 39.14
CA ALA A 544 1.82 8.26 38.30
C ALA A 544 1.48 8.32 36.81
N VAL A 545 0.55 7.47 36.36
CA VAL A 545 -0.01 7.51 35.00
C VAL A 545 -0.70 8.85 34.77
N GLU A 546 -1.64 9.22 35.64
CA GLU A 546 -2.39 10.49 35.55
C GLU A 546 -1.42 11.68 35.56
N ARG A 547 -0.51 11.76 36.53
CA ARG A 547 0.46 12.87 36.63
C ARG A 547 1.29 13.08 35.36
N LEU A 548 1.72 12.01 34.69
CA LEU A 548 2.53 12.15 33.48
C LEU A 548 1.69 12.65 32.30
N HIS A 549 0.49 12.10 32.10
CA HIS A 549 -0.38 12.52 31.01
C HIS A 549 -0.89 13.95 31.22
N ASP A 550 -1.37 14.28 32.42
CA ASP A 550 -1.84 15.63 32.76
C ASP A 550 -0.70 16.64 32.64
N GLY A 551 0.49 16.31 33.18
CA GLY A 551 1.66 17.18 33.10
C GLY A 551 2.05 17.51 31.65
N MET A 552 2.09 16.51 30.76
CA MET A 552 2.40 16.73 29.35
C MET A 552 1.29 17.50 28.63
N ALA A 553 0.01 17.14 28.85
CA ALA A 553 -1.11 17.82 28.22
C ALA A 553 -1.19 19.30 28.65
N ASP A 554 -0.98 19.59 29.94
CA ASP A 554 -0.99 20.94 30.47
C ASP A 554 0.18 21.78 29.95
N ALA A 555 1.36 21.18 29.80
CA ALA A 555 2.52 21.86 29.21
C ALA A 555 2.23 22.31 27.77
N PHE A 556 1.74 21.40 26.92
CA PHE A 556 1.31 21.75 25.56
C PHE A 556 0.22 22.83 25.57
N ASN A 557 -0.78 22.72 26.45
CA ASN A 557 -1.88 23.67 26.52
C ASN A 557 -1.42 25.08 26.91
N ARG A 558 -0.55 25.21 27.92
CA ARG A 558 0.00 26.50 28.34
C ARG A 558 0.82 27.15 27.23
N SER A 559 1.66 26.37 26.54
CA SER A 559 2.44 26.88 25.41
C SER A 559 1.58 27.28 24.22
N ALA A 560 0.50 26.55 23.92
CA ALA A 560 -0.45 26.93 22.87
C ALA A 560 -1.09 28.29 23.15
N LEU A 561 -1.54 28.53 24.39
CA LEU A 561 -2.10 29.81 24.82
C LEU A 561 -1.08 30.94 24.78
N ALA A 562 0.17 30.68 25.16
CA ALA A 562 1.25 31.66 25.13
C ALA A 562 1.66 32.07 23.70
N PHE A 563 1.46 31.21 22.70
CA PHE A 563 1.71 31.52 21.28
C PHE A 563 0.54 32.24 20.59
N GLN A 564 -0.65 32.25 21.19
CA GLN A 564 -1.82 32.95 20.65
C GLN A 564 -1.92 34.42 21.10
N GLY A 565 -1.25 34.79 22.20
CA GLY A 565 -1.18 36.15 22.74
C GLY A 565 0.12 36.84 22.36
#